data_AF-A0A497HM95-F1
#
_entry.id   AF-A0A497HM95-F1
#
_cell.length_a   1.000
_cell.length_b   1.000
_cell.length_c   1.000
_cell.angle_alpha   90.00
_cell.angle_beta   90.00
_cell.angle_gamma   90.00
#
_symmetry.space_group_name_H-M   'P 1'
#
loop_
_entity.id
_entity.type
_entity.pdbx_description
1 polymer ?
#
loop_
_entity_poly.entity_id
_entity_poly.type
_entity_poly.pdbx_seq_one_letter_code
_entity_poly.pdbx_strand_id
1 'polypeptide(L)' 'MRIERHPILTFRRGRRVKFFFNGQEVEAREGETIAMALYAAGIRDLSKSQKF' A
#
# COMPACT_ATOMS: atom_id res chain seq x y z
N MET A 1 -7.22 0.10 4.59
CA MET A 1 -7.65 1.12 5.57
C MET A 1 -6.40 1.82 6.06
N ARG A 2 -6.31 3.13 5.85
CA ARG A 2 -5.15 3.95 6.21
C ARG A 2 -5.53 4.74 7.47
N ILE A 3 -4.81 4.58 8.58
CA ILE A 3 -5.07 5.38 9.78
C ILE A 3 -4.44 6.75 9.58
N GLU A 4 -5.27 7.79 9.48
CA GLU A 4 -4.80 9.16 9.21
C GLU A 4 -4.49 9.95 10.48
N ARG A 5 -5.15 9.62 11.60
CA ARG A 5 -5.02 10.33 12.87
C ARG A 5 -4.94 9.35 14.03
N HIS A 6 -3.94 9.51 14.88
CA HIS A 6 -3.85 8.81 16.16
C HIS A 6 -3.45 9.83 17.24
N PRO A 7 -4.08 9.81 18.44
CA PRO A 7 -3.90 10.86 19.46
C PRO A 7 -2.48 11.02 19.99
N ILE A 8 -1.60 10.05 19.78
CA ILE A 8 -0.22 10.02 20.27
C ILE A 8 0.84 9.81 19.18
N LEU A 9 0.43 9.41 17.96
CA LEU A 9 1.36 9.08 16.87
C LEU A 9 1.16 10.02 15.69
N THR A 10 2.24 10.70 15.30
CA THR A 10 2.27 11.54 14.10
C THR A 10 2.77 10.73 12.92
N PHE A 11 1.89 10.45 11.96
CA PHE A 11 2.27 9.74 10.74
C PHE A 11 2.90 10.72 9.74
N ARG A 12 4.23 10.82 9.73
CA ARG A 12 4.96 11.50 8.65
C ARG A 12 5.02 10.58 7.44
N ARG A 13 3.99 10.62 6.60
CA ARG A 13 4.01 9.89 5.33
C ARG A 13 4.89 10.67 4.36
N GLY A 14 5.86 9.99 3.75
CA GLY A 14 6.78 10.60 2.81
C GLY A 14 6.11 10.95 1.49
N ARG A 15 6.92 11.19 0.45
CA ARG A 15 6.42 11.58 -0.87
C ARG A 15 5.52 10.50 -1.47
N ARG A 16 4.59 10.91 -2.33
CA ARG A 16 3.77 9.98 -3.12
C ARG A 16 4.67 9.37 -4.18
N VAL A 17 4.69 8.05 -4.25
CA VAL A 17 5.48 7.28 -5.21
C VAL A 17 4.51 6.47 -6.05
N LYS A 18 4.74 6.40 -7.35
CA LYS A 18 3.95 5.56 -8.25
C LYS A 18 4.77 4.36 -8.67
N PHE A 19 4.19 3.18 -8.63
CA PHE A 19 4.81 1.95 -9.12
C PHE A 19 3.78 1.13 -9.91
N PHE A 20 4.26 0.23 -10.76
CA PHE A 20 3.40 -0.65 -11.53
C PHE A 20 3.30 -2.03 -10.87
N PHE A 21 2.09 -2.51 -10.68
CA PHE A 21 1.81 -3.87 -10.20
C PHE A 21 0.81 -4.54 -11.15
N ASN A 22 1.18 -5.70 -11.72
CA ASN A 22 0.35 -6.42 -12.70
C ASN A 22 -0.14 -5.54 -13.87
N GLY A 23 0.69 -4.58 -14.32
CA GLY A 23 0.32 -3.64 -15.38
C GLY A 23 -0.58 -2.48 -14.96
N GLN A 24 -0.97 -2.40 -13.68
CA GLN A 24 -1.73 -1.27 -13.12
C GLN A 24 -0.81 -0.31 -12.37
N GLU A 25 -1.03 1.00 -12.56
CA GLU A 25 -0.35 2.04 -11.78
C GLU A 25 -0.95 2.10 -10.37
N VAL A 26 -0.10 1.97 -9.35
CA VAL A 26 -0.46 1.99 -7.93
C VAL A 26 0.25 3.14 -7.22
N GLU A 27 -0.52 3.93 -6.45
CA GLU A 27 -0.01 5.02 -5.63
C GLU A 27 0.44 4.53 -4.23
N ALA A 28 1.75 4.51 -4.01
CA ALA A 28 2.40 4.32 -2.72
C ALA A 28 2.80 5.66 -2.05
N ARG A 29 3.22 5.60 -0.80
CA ARG A 29 3.89 6.70 -0.10
C ARG A 29 5.22 6.20 0.47
N GLU A 30 6.26 7.04 0.43
CA GLU A 30 7.54 6.72 1.06
C GLU A 30 7.35 6.43 2.56
N GLY A 31 7.95 5.34 3.03
CA GLY A 31 7.79 4.82 4.39
C GLY A 31 6.62 3.87 4.59
N GLU A 32 5.75 3.66 3.59
CA GLU A 32 4.72 2.61 3.60
C GLU A 32 5.21 1.33 2.91
N THR A 33 4.71 0.16 3.35
CA THR A 33 4.99 -1.11 2.68
C THR A 33 4.19 -1.27 1.38
N ILE A 34 4.72 -2.04 0.42
CA ILE A 34 4.06 -2.34 -0.85
C ILE A 34 2.69 -2.97 -0.63
N ALA A 35 2.58 -3.90 0.32
CA ALA A 35 1.31 -4.51 0.71
C ALA A 35 0.27 -3.47 1.17
N MET A 36 0.69 -2.42 1.87
CA MET A 36 -0.20 -1.35 2.30
C MET A 36 -0.68 -0.50 1.12
N ALA A 37 0.22 -0.20 0.17
CA ALA A 37 -0.13 0.50 -1.06
C ALA A 37 -1.12 -0.30 -1.93
N LEU A 38 -0.88 -1.61 -2.10
CA LEU A 38 -1.80 -2.51 -2.80
C LEU A 38 -3.16 -2.60 -2.10
N TYR A 39 -3.16 -2.74 -0.77
CA TYR A 39 -4.39 -2.76 0.01
C TYR A 39 -5.15 -1.44 -0.05
N ALA A 40 -4.44 -0.30 -0.12
CA ALA A 40 -5.04 1.02 -0.32
C ALA A 40 -5.60 1.20 -1.72
N ALA A 41 -5.00 0.56 -2.73
CA ALA A 41 -5.52 0.47 -4.09
C ALA A 41 -6.66 -0.55 -4.26
N GLY A 42 -7.07 -1.23 -3.17
CA GLY A 42 -8.16 -2.21 -3.19
C GLY A 42 -7.75 -3.61 -3.65
N ILE A 43 -6.46 -3.85 -3.89
CA ILE A 43 -5.92 -5.15 -4.28
C ILE A 43 -5.74 -6.00 -3.01
N ARG A 44 -6.55 -7.06 -2.91
CA ARG A 44 -6.56 -7.98 -1.76
C ARG A 44 -5.95 -9.34 -2.09
N ASP A 45 -5.93 -9.70 -3.36
CA ASP A 45 -5.33 -10.93 -3.85
C ASP A 45 -3.85 -10.67 -4.15
N LEU A 46 -2.98 -10.99 -3.19
CA LEU A 46 -1.54 -10.71 -3.27
C LEU A 46 -0.74 -11.93 -3.72
N SER A 47 -1.30 -13.12 -3.56
CA SER A 47 -0.64 -14.38 -3.86
C SER A 47 -1.68 -15.47 -4.08
N LYS A 48 -1.46 -16.33 -5.07
CA LYS A 48 -2.17 -17.60 -5.20
C LYS A 48 -1.36 -18.71 -4.54
N SER A 49 -2.05 -19.70 -3.98
CA SER A 49 -1.41 -20.89 -3.43
C SER A 49 -0.60 -21.58 -4.54
N GLN A 50 0.67 -21.91 -4.29
CA GLN A 50 1.52 -22.60 -5.27
C GLN A 50 1.14 -24.07 -5.49
N LYS A 51 0.20 -24.59 -4.69
CA LYS A 51 -0.15 -26.01 -4.65
C LYS A 51 -1.31 -26.40 -5.59
N PHE A 52 -1.91 -25.43 -6.28
CA PHE A 52 -3.01 -25.64 -7.24
C PHE A 52 -2.73 -24.94 -8.56
#